data_AF-A0A532UKS0-F1
#
_entry.id   AF-A0A532UKS0-F1
#
_cell.length_a   1.000
_cell.length_b   1.000
_cell.length_c   1.000
_cell.angle_alpha   90.00
_cell.angle_beta   90.00
_cell.angle_gamma   90.00
#
_symmetry.space_group_name_H-M   'P 1'
#
loop_
_entity.id
_entity.type
_entity.pdbx_description
1 polymer ?
#
loop_
_entity_poly.entity_id
_entity_poly.type
_entity_poly.pdbx_seq_one_letter_code
_entity_poly.pdbx_strand_id
1 'polypeptide(L)'
;MDDRYAIADNGHDILSHTSRGIKIHVLTLDQILATDICGRIHNDSRMKYYKLIRPRETRVRQAVEEIDGMARDTVYSRLLIIDVRRITLTKLQWAYNKIVGYNRRDLNKLCYIILIGDGPGNLFRAGKALDVFVPHLAMHRVDFHPALFFYDPLLHYEPDEIERSGIDYEFVVPDKIPRRLVPHFKKDEDMRVDRIRRYFRATGKDDQVRRKRLKRLRNLYKKRIAEQFPNHKDQTRAWLSKKGVGLASERLHLYPLFFEDWVHDLMQKAAEG
;
A
#
# COMPACT_ATOMS: atom_id res chain seq x y z
N MET A 1 -8.50 -15.30 50.32
CA MET A 1 -7.73 -16.26 49.51
C MET A 1 -8.20 -16.04 48.09
N ASP A 2 -7.34 -15.45 47.28
CA ASP A 2 -7.65 -14.88 45.98
C ASP A 2 -7.11 -15.87 44.93
N ASP A 3 -7.94 -16.83 44.53
CA ASP A 3 -7.60 -17.84 43.54
C ASP A 3 -7.51 -17.20 42.15
N ARG A 4 -6.35 -16.61 41.87
CA ARG A 4 -5.94 -16.30 40.50
C ARG A 4 -5.77 -17.62 39.76
N TYR A 5 -6.77 -17.95 38.95
CA TYR A 5 -6.65 -18.97 37.92
C TYR A 5 -5.51 -18.58 36.97
N ALA A 6 -4.31 -19.09 37.24
CA ALA A 6 -3.23 -19.12 36.29
C ALA A 6 -3.63 -20.13 35.21
N ILE A 7 -4.08 -19.62 34.06
CA ILE A 7 -4.24 -20.44 32.85
C ILE A 7 -2.85 -21.00 32.53
N ALA A 8 -2.69 -22.31 32.70
CA ALA A 8 -1.48 -23.01 32.32
C ALA A 8 -1.22 -22.81 30.81
N ASP A 9 0.00 -22.40 30.48
CA ASP A 9 0.48 -22.19 29.12
C ASP A 9 0.73 -23.56 28.46
N ASN A 10 -0.35 -24.14 27.94
CA ASN A 10 -0.37 -25.49 27.38
C ASN A 10 0.25 -25.53 25.98
N GLY A 11 1.53 -25.13 25.81
CA GLY A 11 2.40 -25.47 24.66
C GLY A 11 1.91 -25.16 23.23
N HIS A 12 0.72 -24.58 23.07
CA HIS A 12 0.07 -24.25 21.81
C HIS A 12 -0.45 -22.83 21.95
N ASP A 13 0.29 -21.89 21.36
CA ASP A 13 -0.11 -20.49 21.28
C ASP A 13 -1.36 -20.37 20.39
N ILE A 14 -2.54 -20.42 21.00
CA ILE A 14 -3.86 -20.42 20.31
C ILE A 14 -4.06 -19.14 19.48
N LEU A 15 -3.28 -18.09 19.72
CA LEU A 15 -3.36 -16.81 19.02
C LEU A 15 -2.46 -16.73 17.78
N SER A 16 -1.54 -17.68 17.61
CA SER A 16 -0.68 -17.78 16.43
C SER A 16 -1.26 -18.73 15.39
N HIS A 17 -1.18 -18.34 14.12
CA HIS A 17 -1.75 -19.06 12.99
C HIS A 17 -0.63 -19.64 12.12
N THR A 18 -0.09 -20.79 12.51
CA THR A 18 1.03 -21.45 11.83
C THR A 18 0.66 -22.02 10.45
N SER A 19 -0.61 -22.34 10.24
CA SER A 19 -1.13 -22.92 8.98
C SER A 19 -1.45 -21.86 7.90
N ARG A 20 -0.65 -20.80 7.81
CA ARG A 20 -0.81 -19.75 6.80
C ARG A 20 -0.43 -20.25 5.41
N GLY A 21 -1.34 -20.08 4.45
CA GLY A 21 -1.13 -20.48 3.07
C GLY A 21 -0.39 -19.43 2.25
N ILE A 22 -0.03 -19.79 1.02
CA ILE A 22 0.55 -18.88 0.02
C ILE A 22 -0.55 -17.98 -0.55
N LYS A 23 -1.11 -17.14 0.33
CA LYS A 23 -2.25 -16.26 0.09
C LYS A 23 -1.87 -14.81 0.40
N ILE A 24 -2.35 -13.90 -0.44
CA ILE A 24 -2.20 -12.46 -0.28
C ILE A 24 -3.59 -11.83 -0.31
N HIS A 25 -3.96 -11.11 0.74
CA HIS A 25 -5.14 -10.26 0.72
C HIS A 25 -4.78 -8.86 0.24
N VAL A 26 -5.47 -8.36 -0.78
CA VAL A 26 -5.39 -6.99 -1.26
C VAL A 26 -6.66 -6.28 -0.81
N LEU A 27 -6.53 -5.44 0.21
CA LEU A 27 -7.63 -4.81 0.92
C LEU A 27 -7.68 -3.32 0.55
N THR A 28 -8.61 -2.97 -0.34
CA THR A 28 -8.81 -1.60 -0.82
C THR A 28 -10.21 -1.44 -1.40
N LEU A 29 -10.77 -0.23 -1.29
CA LEU A 29 -12.00 0.17 -1.97
C LEU A 29 -11.76 0.64 -3.41
N ASP A 30 -10.51 0.76 -3.83
CA ASP A 30 -10.15 1.26 -5.15
C ASP A 30 -9.82 0.11 -6.11
N GLN A 31 -10.73 -0.10 -7.05
CA GLN A 31 -10.62 -1.13 -8.06
C GLN A 31 -9.44 -0.91 -9.02
N ILE A 32 -9.01 0.34 -9.25
CA ILE A 32 -7.84 0.66 -10.07
C ILE A 32 -6.57 0.22 -9.35
N LEU A 33 -6.45 0.53 -8.07
CA LEU A 33 -5.32 0.09 -7.24
C LEU A 33 -5.29 -1.45 -7.11
N ALA A 34 -6.43 -2.06 -6.79
CA ALA A 34 -6.55 -3.52 -6.69
C ALA A 34 -6.16 -4.21 -8.00
N THR A 35 -6.63 -3.69 -9.14
CA THR A 35 -6.31 -4.24 -10.46
C THR A 35 -4.84 -4.04 -10.83
N ASP A 36 -4.22 -2.94 -10.42
CA ASP A 36 -2.79 -2.74 -10.63
C ASP A 36 -1.95 -3.71 -9.80
N ILE A 37 -2.20 -3.81 -8.49
CA ILE A 37 -1.50 -4.72 -7.58
C ILE A 37 -1.65 -6.16 -8.04
N CYS A 38 -2.88 -6.62 -8.25
CA CYS A 38 -3.12 -8.00 -8.68
C CYS A 38 -2.48 -8.28 -10.04
N GLY A 39 -2.57 -7.33 -10.97
CA GLY A 39 -1.93 -7.45 -12.27
C GLY A 39 -0.40 -7.53 -12.16
N ARG A 40 0.23 -6.79 -11.25
CA ARG A 40 1.69 -6.86 -11.03
C ARG A 40 2.11 -8.21 -10.48
N ILE A 41 1.44 -8.65 -9.42
CA ILE A 41 1.77 -9.92 -8.75
C ILE A 41 1.54 -11.09 -9.70
N HIS A 42 0.41 -11.13 -10.39
CA HIS A 42 0.07 -12.21 -11.31
C HIS A 42 1.03 -12.33 -12.51
N ASN A 43 1.58 -11.19 -12.99
CA ASN A 43 2.50 -11.18 -14.13
C ASN A 43 3.97 -11.38 -13.74
N ASP A 44 4.29 -11.50 -12.45
CA ASP A 44 5.64 -11.85 -12.02
C ASP A 44 5.77 -13.37 -11.91
N SER A 45 6.69 -13.94 -12.70
CA SER A 45 6.93 -15.39 -12.73
C SER A 45 7.27 -16.01 -11.37
N ARG A 46 7.87 -15.23 -10.44
CA ARG A 46 8.22 -15.69 -9.09
C ARG A 46 7.00 -15.90 -8.21
N MET A 47 5.88 -15.29 -8.57
CA MET A 47 4.66 -15.19 -7.75
C MET A 47 3.47 -15.92 -8.39
N LYS A 48 3.70 -16.72 -9.43
CA LYS A 48 2.66 -17.40 -10.21
C LYS A 48 1.72 -18.31 -9.39
N TYR A 49 2.16 -18.79 -8.24
CA TYR A 49 1.39 -19.66 -7.35
C TYR A 49 0.72 -18.93 -6.18
N TYR A 50 0.91 -17.61 -6.07
CA TYR A 50 0.37 -16.84 -4.96
C TYR A 50 -1.13 -16.63 -5.19
N LYS A 51 -1.96 -17.09 -4.24
CA LYS A 51 -3.40 -16.90 -4.31
C LYS A 51 -3.74 -15.46 -3.89
N LEU A 52 -4.25 -14.68 -4.83
CA LEU A 52 -4.70 -13.31 -4.59
C LEU A 52 -6.17 -13.30 -4.18
N ILE A 53 -6.47 -12.63 -3.07
CA ILE A 53 -7.82 -12.43 -2.57
C ILE A 53 -8.05 -10.93 -2.51
N ARG A 54 -9.14 -10.45 -3.11
CA ARG A 54 -9.52 -9.04 -3.13
C ARG A 54 -11.04 -8.91 -3.05
N PRO A 55 -11.55 -7.76 -2.56
CA PRO A 55 -12.96 -7.43 -2.67
C PRO A 55 -13.43 -7.49 -4.12
N ARG A 56 -14.60 -8.06 -4.34
CA ARG A 56 -15.28 -8.17 -5.64
C ARG A 56 -16.28 -7.05 -5.85
N GLU A 57 -16.82 -6.51 -4.77
CA GLU A 57 -17.83 -5.48 -4.82
C GLU A 57 -17.24 -4.15 -5.33
N THR A 58 -18.01 -3.47 -6.18
CA THR A 58 -17.61 -2.20 -6.78
C THR A 58 -18.26 -1.00 -6.12
N ARG A 59 -19.40 -1.20 -5.44
CA ARG A 59 -20.05 -0.16 -4.65
C ARG A 59 -19.37 -0.07 -3.29
N VAL A 60 -19.06 1.16 -2.87
CA VAL A 60 -18.29 1.43 -1.65
C VAL A 60 -18.85 0.70 -0.43
N ARG A 61 -20.16 0.85 -0.14
CA ARG A 61 -20.77 0.22 1.04
C ARG A 61 -20.60 -1.30 1.05
N GLN A 62 -20.92 -1.95 -0.06
CA GLN A 62 -20.83 -3.41 -0.21
C GLN A 62 -19.37 -3.87 -0.11
N ALA A 63 -18.42 -3.13 -0.68
CA ALA A 63 -17.00 -3.41 -0.56
C ALA A 63 -16.48 -3.24 0.88
N VAL A 64 -17.00 -2.27 1.65
CA VAL A 64 -16.67 -2.13 3.08
C VAL A 64 -17.18 -3.34 3.87
N GLU A 65 -18.44 -3.74 3.65
CA GLU A 65 -19.04 -4.92 4.28
C GLU A 65 -18.28 -6.21 3.90
N GLU A 66 -17.86 -6.35 2.64
CA GLU A 66 -17.04 -7.47 2.16
C GLU A 66 -15.66 -7.49 2.84
N ILE A 67 -14.96 -6.35 2.92
CA ILE A 67 -13.65 -6.27 3.60
C ILE A 67 -13.78 -6.60 5.09
N ASP A 68 -14.86 -6.15 5.75
CA ASP A 68 -15.14 -6.51 7.15
C ASP A 68 -15.38 -8.01 7.30
N GLY A 69 -16.16 -8.62 6.41
CA GLY A 69 -16.40 -10.07 6.37
C GLY A 69 -15.15 -10.89 6.11
N MET A 70 -14.20 -10.37 5.33
CA MET A 70 -12.90 -10.99 5.06
C MET A 70 -11.95 -10.98 6.26
N ALA A 71 -12.23 -10.20 7.32
CA ALA A 71 -11.29 -9.95 8.39
C ALA A 71 -10.76 -11.22 9.05
N ARG A 72 -11.63 -12.19 9.33
CA ARG A 72 -11.24 -13.46 9.98
C ARG A 72 -10.39 -14.34 9.06
N ASP A 73 -10.66 -14.33 7.76
CA ASP A 73 -9.94 -15.16 6.78
C ASP A 73 -8.50 -14.69 6.53
N THR A 74 -8.19 -13.45 6.90
CA THR A 74 -6.82 -12.90 6.78
C THR A 74 -5.79 -13.68 7.60
N VAL A 75 -6.21 -14.40 8.65
CA VAL A 75 -5.31 -15.25 9.47
C VAL A 75 -4.67 -16.39 8.67
N TYR A 76 -5.24 -16.75 7.53
CA TYR A 76 -4.69 -17.77 6.63
C TYR A 76 -3.71 -17.21 5.60
N SER A 77 -3.44 -15.90 5.62
CA SER A 77 -2.58 -15.23 4.64
C SER A 77 -1.21 -14.89 5.19
N ARG A 78 -0.20 -14.97 4.35
CA ARG A 78 1.18 -14.59 4.69
C ARG A 78 1.45 -13.11 4.46
N LEU A 79 0.65 -12.47 3.61
CA LEU A 79 0.80 -11.06 3.29
C LEU A 79 -0.55 -10.39 3.17
N LEU A 80 -0.66 -9.22 3.77
CA LEU A 80 -1.79 -8.31 3.63
C LEU A 80 -1.27 -7.02 2.98
N ILE A 81 -1.93 -6.57 1.93
CA ILE A 81 -1.65 -5.29 1.27
C ILE A 81 -2.86 -4.40 1.54
N ILE A 82 -2.64 -3.34 2.32
CA ILE A 82 -3.69 -2.49 2.87
C ILE A 82 -3.57 -1.09 2.28
N ASP A 83 -4.67 -0.61 1.71
CA ASP A 83 -4.81 0.77 1.28
C ASP A 83 -5.19 1.67 2.46
N VAL A 84 -4.29 2.60 2.81
CA VAL A 84 -4.45 3.52 3.94
C VAL A 84 -4.59 4.97 3.50
N ARG A 85 -5.01 5.20 2.25
CA ARG A 85 -5.26 6.55 1.76
C ARG A 85 -6.33 7.25 2.57
N ARG A 86 -6.18 8.55 2.74
CA ARG A 86 -7.11 9.38 3.54
C ARG A 86 -8.58 9.21 3.12
N ILE A 87 -8.85 9.06 1.82
CA ILE A 87 -10.21 8.92 1.29
C ILE A 87 -10.86 7.57 1.58
N THR A 88 -10.09 6.49 1.71
CA THR A 88 -10.62 5.14 1.96
C THR A 88 -10.52 4.72 3.42
N LEU A 89 -9.48 5.19 4.13
CA LEU A 89 -9.13 4.73 5.47
C LEU A 89 -10.25 4.95 6.49
N THR A 90 -10.92 6.10 6.47
CA THR A 90 -11.97 6.41 7.45
C THR A 90 -13.13 5.42 7.42
N LYS A 91 -13.44 4.85 6.25
CA LYS A 91 -14.48 3.83 6.09
C LYS A 91 -14.02 2.43 6.48
N LEU A 92 -12.72 2.16 6.30
CA LEU A 92 -12.13 0.85 6.50
C LEU A 92 -11.51 0.67 7.88
N GLN A 93 -11.40 1.74 8.69
CA GLN A 93 -10.75 1.72 9.99
C GLN A 93 -11.25 0.57 10.87
N TRP A 94 -12.58 0.36 10.91
CA TRP A 94 -13.18 -0.71 11.70
C TRP A 94 -12.72 -2.10 11.23
N ALA A 95 -12.85 -2.38 9.93
CA ALA A 95 -12.44 -3.66 9.36
C ALA A 95 -10.93 -3.89 9.52
N TYR A 96 -10.11 -2.85 9.30
CA TYR A 96 -8.67 -2.94 9.45
C TYR A 96 -8.25 -3.18 10.91
N ASN A 97 -8.91 -2.55 11.88
CA ASN A 97 -8.65 -2.82 13.30
C ASN A 97 -8.92 -4.28 13.65
N LYS A 98 -10.01 -4.88 13.12
CA LYS A 98 -10.27 -6.32 13.28
C LYS A 98 -9.18 -7.17 12.64
N ILE A 99 -8.80 -6.87 11.40
CA ILE A 99 -7.75 -7.58 10.66
C ILE A 99 -6.43 -7.55 11.43
N VAL A 100 -5.99 -6.38 11.89
CA VAL A 100 -4.78 -6.24 12.70
C VAL A 100 -4.94 -7.04 14.00
N GLY A 101 -6.08 -6.93 14.68
CA GLY A 101 -6.38 -7.67 15.90
C GLY A 101 -6.21 -9.18 15.73
N TYR A 102 -6.82 -9.77 14.70
CA TYR A 102 -6.72 -11.21 14.42
C TYR A 102 -5.31 -11.68 14.07
N ASN A 103 -4.48 -10.81 13.48
CA ASN A 103 -3.13 -11.18 13.03
C ASN A 103 -2.02 -10.74 13.98
N ARG A 104 -2.33 -9.94 15.01
CA ARG A 104 -1.35 -9.17 15.81
C ARG A 104 -0.17 -10.01 16.32
N ARG A 105 -0.44 -11.25 16.73
CA ARG A 105 0.56 -12.18 17.26
C ARG A 105 1.62 -12.58 16.21
N ASP A 106 1.21 -12.68 14.96
CA ASP A 106 2.01 -13.18 13.85
C ASP A 106 2.63 -12.08 12.99
N LEU A 107 2.27 -10.82 13.25
CA LEU A 107 2.74 -9.69 12.45
C LEU A 107 4.27 -9.58 12.48
N ASN A 108 4.83 -9.42 11.29
CA ASN A 108 6.27 -9.38 11.01
C ASN A 108 7.02 -10.69 11.30
N LYS A 109 6.31 -11.80 11.49
CA LYS A 109 6.87 -13.15 11.65
C LYS A 109 6.30 -14.12 10.61
N LEU A 110 5.01 -14.46 10.74
CA LEU A 110 4.31 -15.38 9.83
C LEU A 110 3.36 -14.64 8.88
N CYS A 111 3.03 -13.39 9.22
CA CYS A 111 2.19 -12.50 8.42
C CYS A 111 2.84 -11.13 8.31
N TYR A 112 2.92 -10.58 7.11
CA TYR A 112 3.42 -9.23 6.88
C TYR A 112 2.33 -8.31 6.36
N ILE A 113 2.46 -7.02 6.67
CA ILE A 113 1.59 -5.98 6.15
C ILE A 113 2.41 -5.03 5.28
N ILE A 114 1.94 -4.77 4.06
CA ILE A 114 2.37 -3.66 3.21
C ILE A 114 1.27 -2.60 3.24
N LEU A 115 1.62 -1.36 3.55
CA LEU A 115 0.72 -0.23 3.40
C LEU A 115 0.99 0.53 2.11
N ILE A 116 -0.07 0.88 1.40
CA ILE A 116 -0.02 1.83 0.28
C ILE A 116 -0.87 3.04 0.67
N GLY A 117 -0.24 4.21 0.68
CA GLY A 117 -0.87 5.46 1.10
C GLY A 117 -0.58 6.61 0.14
N ASP A 118 -1.37 7.66 0.28
CA ASP A 118 -1.25 8.90 -0.48
C ASP A 118 -0.41 9.95 0.23
N GLY A 119 0.22 9.61 1.37
CA GLY A 119 1.12 10.49 2.10
C GLY A 119 0.43 11.59 2.93
N PRO A 120 1.20 12.45 3.59
CA PRO A 120 0.68 13.52 4.43
C PRO A 120 0.03 14.61 3.58
N GLY A 121 -1.16 15.07 3.97
CA GLY A 121 -1.95 16.01 3.17
C GLY A 121 -1.39 17.42 3.01
N ASN A 122 -0.31 17.74 3.70
CA ASN A 122 0.40 19.01 3.61
C ASN A 122 1.80 18.84 3.01
N LEU A 123 2.05 17.75 2.29
CA LEU A 123 3.36 17.41 1.74
C LEU A 123 3.97 18.52 0.90
N PHE A 124 3.17 19.22 0.08
CA PHE A 124 3.66 20.25 -0.84
C PHE A 124 3.40 21.69 -0.37
N ARG A 125 3.06 21.90 0.91
CA ARG A 125 2.89 23.25 1.46
C ARG A 125 4.26 23.87 1.82
N ALA A 126 4.42 25.15 1.46
CA ALA A 126 5.71 25.87 1.48
C ALA A 126 6.53 25.65 2.77
N GLY A 127 7.80 25.29 2.59
CA GLY A 127 8.80 25.15 3.66
C GLY A 127 8.90 23.77 4.31
N LYS A 128 8.10 22.79 3.89
CA LYS A 128 8.12 21.45 4.48
C LYS A 128 9.10 20.50 3.77
N ALA A 129 9.85 19.73 4.55
CA ALA A 129 10.81 18.75 4.08
C ALA A 129 10.16 17.35 4.02
N LEU A 130 10.95 16.31 3.72
CA LEU A 130 10.49 14.92 3.80
C LEU A 130 10.15 14.48 5.24
N ASP A 131 10.50 15.29 6.23
CA ASP A 131 10.21 15.08 7.65
C ASP A 131 8.71 15.01 7.98
N VAL A 132 7.85 15.62 7.17
CA VAL A 132 6.39 15.53 7.34
C VAL A 132 5.84 14.11 7.24
N PHE A 133 6.57 13.21 6.60
CA PHE A 133 6.22 11.80 6.58
C PHE A 133 6.45 11.14 7.95
N VAL A 134 7.35 11.62 8.80
CA VAL A 134 7.65 11.00 10.09
C VAL A 134 6.39 10.84 10.97
N PRO A 135 5.61 11.90 11.29
CA PRO A 135 4.39 11.73 12.07
C PRO A 135 3.33 10.89 11.34
N HIS A 136 3.25 11.00 10.02
CA HIS A 136 2.31 10.22 9.21
C HIS A 136 2.61 8.71 9.26
N LEU A 137 3.88 8.32 9.15
CA LEU A 137 4.32 6.93 9.24
C LEU A 137 4.21 6.40 10.66
N ALA A 138 4.53 7.21 11.66
CA ALA A 138 4.41 6.82 13.07
C ALA A 138 2.96 6.45 13.45
N MET A 139 1.97 7.24 13.01
CA MET A 139 0.55 6.94 13.22
C MET A 139 0.18 5.56 12.65
N HIS A 140 0.49 5.32 11.38
CA HIS A 140 0.22 4.04 10.74
C HIS A 140 1.05 2.87 11.30
N ARG A 141 2.23 3.14 11.85
CA ARG A 141 3.06 2.13 12.53
C ARG A 141 2.36 1.59 13.77
N VAL A 142 1.78 2.48 14.57
CA VAL A 142 1.02 2.13 15.78
C VAL A 142 -0.23 1.32 15.41
N ASP A 143 -0.94 1.75 14.38
CA ASP A 143 -2.24 1.15 14.02
C ASP A 143 -2.09 -0.21 13.30
N PHE A 144 -1.08 -0.36 12.42
CA PHE A 144 -1.02 -1.47 11.48
C PHE A 144 0.24 -2.34 11.58
N HIS A 145 1.25 -1.94 12.36
CA HIS A 145 2.54 -2.65 12.49
C HIS A 145 3.15 -3.13 11.15
N PRO A 146 3.21 -2.28 10.10
CA PRO A 146 3.56 -2.76 8.78
C PRO A 146 5.04 -3.08 8.64
N ALA A 147 5.34 -3.99 7.71
CA ALA A 147 6.70 -4.32 7.31
C ALA A 147 7.25 -3.26 6.34
N LEU A 148 6.37 -2.67 5.53
CA LEU A 148 6.73 -1.70 4.49
C LEU A 148 5.64 -0.65 4.29
N PHE A 149 6.10 0.56 3.97
CA PHE A 149 5.26 1.65 3.52
C PHE A 149 5.60 2.03 2.08
N PHE A 150 4.55 2.19 1.26
CA PHE A 150 4.62 2.74 -0.06
C PHE A 150 3.80 4.03 -0.15
N TYR A 151 4.46 5.12 -0.54
CA TYR A 151 3.80 6.32 -0.99
C TYR A 151 3.48 6.20 -2.48
N ASP A 152 2.24 6.51 -2.87
CA ASP A 152 1.84 6.58 -4.28
C ASP A 152 1.67 8.05 -4.74
N PRO A 153 2.64 8.60 -5.49
CA PRO A 153 2.57 9.98 -5.97
C PRO A 153 1.39 10.24 -6.92
N LEU A 154 0.87 9.20 -7.61
CA LEU A 154 -0.25 9.34 -8.54
C LEU A 154 -1.59 9.48 -7.82
N LEU A 155 -1.61 9.26 -6.49
CA LEU A 155 -2.83 9.29 -5.68
C LEU A 155 -2.77 10.34 -4.56
N HIS A 156 -1.69 11.10 -4.46
CA HIS A 156 -1.61 12.24 -3.55
C HIS A 156 -2.35 13.43 -4.17
N TYR A 157 -3.50 13.80 -3.63
CA TYR A 157 -4.22 15.02 -4.01
C TYR A 157 -3.98 16.10 -2.95
N GLU A 158 -3.63 17.31 -3.39
CA GLU A 158 -3.73 18.51 -2.56
C GLU A 158 -5.20 18.87 -2.31
N PRO A 159 -5.52 19.63 -1.25
CA PRO A 159 -6.91 19.92 -0.87
C PRO A 159 -7.77 20.63 -1.93
N ASP A 160 -7.17 21.26 -2.92
CA ASP A 160 -7.81 21.94 -4.06
C ASP A 160 -7.93 21.06 -5.32
N GLU A 161 -7.33 19.85 -5.31
CA GLU A 161 -7.34 18.92 -6.43
C GLU A 161 -8.47 17.88 -6.36
N ILE A 162 -9.17 17.78 -5.23
CA ILE A 162 -10.25 16.82 -4.99
C ILE A 162 -11.40 17.48 -4.23
N GLU A 163 -12.64 17.19 -4.63
CA GLU A 163 -13.81 17.53 -3.82
C GLU A 163 -13.79 16.69 -2.55
N ARG A 164 -13.93 17.35 -1.39
CA ARG A 164 -13.95 16.66 -0.10
C ARG A 164 -15.23 15.82 -0.01
N SER A 165 -15.07 14.51 -0.03
CA SER A 165 -16.17 13.58 0.18
C SER A 165 -16.67 13.63 1.63
N GLY A 166 -17.98 13.51 1.81
CA GLY A 166 -18.62 13.46 3.12
C GLY A 166 -18.37 12.15 3.89
N ILE A 167 -19.00 12.04 5.07
CA ILE A 167 -18.94 10.85 5.93
C ILE A 167 -19.88 9.74 5.42
N ASP A 168 -20.71 9.99 4.42
CA ASP A 168 -21.54 8.98 3.77
C ASP A 168 -20.73 7.99 2.89
N TYR A 169 -21.42 6.97 2.36
CA TYR A 169 -20.86 5.98 1.44
C TYR A 169 -21.10 6.35 -0.04
N GLU A 170 -21.53 7.58 -0.32
CA GLU A 170 -21.87 8.06 -1.67
C GLU A 170 -20.70 8.76 -2.36
N PHE A 171 -19.47 8.38 -2.02
CA PHE A 171 -18.28 8.98 -2.61
C PHE A 171 -17.72 8.14 -3.76
N VAL A 172 -17.13 8.83 -4.73
CA VAL A 172 -16.39 8.22 -5.84
C VAL A 172 -14.91 8.32 -5.54
N VAL A 173 -14.20 7.20 -5.55
CA VAL A 173 -12.73 7.20 -5.47
C VAL A 173 -12.20 7.87 -6.74
N PRO A 174 -11.38 8.94 -6.65
CA PRO A 174 -10.86 9.63 -7.82
C PRO A 174 -10.01 8.72 -8.68
N ASP A 175 -10.33 8.70 -9.97
CA ASP A 175 -9.61 7.96 -10.99
C ASP A 175 -8.74 8.87 -11.89
N LYS A 176 -8.91 10.20 -11.81
CA LYS A 176 -8.07 11.19 -12.49
C LYS A 176 -6.77 11.39 -11.74
N ILE A 177 -5.67 11.61 -12.45
CA ILE A 177 -4.43 11.99 -11.76
C ILE A 177 -4.53 13.39 -11.13
N PRO A 178 -3.72 13.69 -10.11
CA PRO A 178 -3.61 15.04 -9.60
C PRO A 178 -3.26 16.05 -10.70
N ARG A 179 -3.93 17.20 -10.70
CA ARG A 179 -3.80 18.24 -11.75
C ARG A 179 -2.36 18.64 -11.98
N ARG A 180 -1.56 18.73 -10.91
CA ARG A 180 -0.11 19.05 -10.99
C ARG A 180 0.74 18.04 -11.77
N LEU A 181 0.22 16.82 -12.00
CA LEU A 181 0.89 15.78 -12.77
C LEU A 181 0.46 15.74 -14.24
N VAL A 182 -0.70 16.31 -14.60
CA VAL A 182 -1.24 16.31 -15.98
C VAL A 182 -0.23 16.80 -17.02
N PRO A 183 0.50 17.92 -16.84
CA PRO A 183 1.45 18.41 -17.84
C PRO A 183 2.60 17.44 -18.18
N HIS A 184 2.84 16.43 -17.33
CA HIS A 184 3.91 15.45 -17.50
C HIS A 184 3.47 14.19 -18.24
N PHE A 185 2.16 14.02 -18.39
CA PHE A 185 1.55 13.03 -19.26
C PHE A 185 1.14 13.72 -20.57
N LYS A 186 0.88 12.97 -21.64
CA LYS A 186 0.42 13.57 -22.91
C LYS A 186 -0.70 14.57 -22.58
N LYS A 187 -0.67 15.77 -23.18
CA LYS A 187 -1.58 16.92 -22.92
C LYS A 187 -3.06 16.55 -23.10
N ASP A 188 -3.56 15.72 -22.20
CA ASP A 188 -4.87 15.11 -22.20
C ASP A 188 -5.36 15.31 -20.76
N GLU A 189 -6.27 16.27 -20.61
CA GLU A 189 -6.80 16.69 -19.32
C GLU A 189 -7.68 15.60 -18.68
N ASP A 190 -8.08 14.56 -19.44
CA ASP A 190 -8.79 13.38 -18.92
C ASP A 190 -7.86 12.20 -18.66
N MET A 191 -6.59 12.46 -18.35
CA MET A 191 -5.63 11.41 -18.02
C MET A 191 -6.03 10.68 -16.72
N ARG A 192 -6.38 9.41 -16.85
CA ARG A 192 -6.76 8.54 -15.73
C ARG A 192 -5.58 7.72 -15.19
N VAL A 193 -5.62 7.45 -13.89
CA VAL A 193 -4.66 6.67 -13.12
C VAL A 193 -4.53 5.25 -13.71
N ASP A 194 -5.64 4.62 -14.10
CA ASP A 194 -5.67 3.27 -14.64
C ASP A 194 -4.86 3.15 -15.95
N ARG A 195 -4.97 4.16 -16.84
CA ARG A 195 -4.25 4.23 -18.10
C ARG A 195 -2.75 4.36 -17.87
N ILE A 196 -2.35 5.20 -16.92
CA ILE A 196 -0.94 5.38 -16.53
C ILE A 196 -0.38 4.10 -15.92
N ARG A 197 -1.10 3.49 -14.98
CA ARG A 197 -0.70 2.23 -14.35
C ARG A 197 -0.55 1.11 -15.37
N ARG A 198 -1.54 0.91 -16.25
CA ARG A 198 -1.47 -0.07 -17.34
C ARG A 198 -0.28 0.17 -18.26
N TYR A 199 0.00 1.44 -18.61
CA TYR A 199 1.17 1.79 -19.41
C TYR A 199 2.46 1.36 -18.71
N PHE A 200 2.70 1.79 -17.46
CA PHE A 200 3.97 1.51 -16.77
C PHE A 200 4.12 0.07 -16.30
N ARG A 201 3.02 -0.61 -15.95
CA ARG A 201 3.01 -2.04 -15.62
C ARG A 201 3.49 -2.88 -16.81
N ALA A 202 3.12 -2.47 -18.03
CA ALA A 202 3.60 -3.07 -19.27
C ALA A 202 3.42 -4.60 -19.32
N THR A 203 2.28 -5.07 -18.81
CA THR A 203 1.86 -6.48 -18.87
C THR A 203 1.95 -7.03 -20.29
N GLY A 204 2.51 -8.23 -20.44
CA GLY A 204 2.65 -8.92 -21.73
C GLY A 204 3.63 -8.24 -22.70
N LYS A 205 4.45 -7.30 -22.23
CA LYS A 205 5.54 -6.72 -23.02
C LYS A 205 6.85 -7.37 -22.65
N ASP A 206 7.79 -7.36 -23.60
CA ASP A 206 9.14 -7.85 -23.38
C ASP A 206 9.88 -7.04 -22.31
N ASP A 207 10.96 -7.63 -21.79
CA ASP A 207 11.73 -7.05 -20.70
C ASP A 207 12.41 -5.72 -21.07
N GLN A 208 12.77 -5.50 -22.34
CA GLN A 208 13.36 -4.25 -22.78
C GLN A 208 12.34 -3.11 -22.69
N VAL A 209 11.10 -3.34 -23.15
CA VAL A 209 10.00 -2.37 -23.04
C VAL A 209 9.64 -2.13 -21.57
N ARG A 210 9.55 -3.17 -20.73
CA ARG A 210 9.30 -3.03 -19.30
C ARG A 210 10.36 -2.16 -18.62
N ARG A 211 11.64 -2.45 -18.83
CA ARG A 211 12.77 -1.68 -18.30
C ARG A 211 12.75 -0.23 -18.78
N LYS A 212 12.47 0.01 -20.06
CA LYS A 212 12.36 1.37 -20.64
C LYS A 212 11.24 2.18 -19.98
N ARG A 213 10.06 1.58 -19.81
CA ARG A 213 8.91 2.25 -19.18
C ARG A 213 9.14 2.50 -17.68
N LEU A 214 9.73 1.55 -16.97
CA LEU A 214 10.11 1.73 -15.56
C LEU A 214 11.16 2.84 -15.40
N LYS A 215 12.17 2.90 -16.28
CA LYS A 215 13.16 3.99 -16.31
C LYS A 215 12.48 5.35 -16.53
N ARG A 216 11.48 5.41 -17.40
CA ARG A 216 10.69 6.64 -17.63
C ARG A 216 9.91 7.06 -16.38
N LEU A 217 9.26 6.11 -15.68
CA LEU A 217 8.56 6.40 -14.43
C LEU A 217 9.52 6.89 -13.35
N ARG A 218 10.65 6.21 -13.19
CA ARG A 218 11.70 6.61 -12.24
C ARG A 218 12.24 8.01 -12.52
N ASN A 219 12.45 8.35 -13.80
CA ASN A 219 12.88 9.69 -14.21
C ASN A 219 11.82 10.75 -13.90
N LEU A 220 10.53 10.43 -14.13
CA LEU A 220 9.43 11.31 -13.77
C LEU A 220 9.44 11.60 -12.26
N TYR A 221 9.45 10.55 -11.43
CA TYR A 221 9.51 10.72 -9.97
C TYR A 221 10.76 11.47 -9.52
N LYS A 222 11.93 11.14 -10.07
CA LYS A 222 13.18 11.85 -9.77
C LYS A 222 13.05 13.35 -10.03
N LYS A 223 12.53 13.73 -11.21
CA LYS A 223 12.34 15.14 -11.58
C LYS A 223 11.37 15.83 -10.62
N ARG A 224 10.21 15.23 -10.38
CA ARG A 224 9.17 15.83 -9.52
C ARG A 224 9.61 15.98 -8.06
N ILE A 225 10.27 14.95 -7.51
CA ILE A 225 10.77 15.02 -6.13
C ILE A 225 11.88 16.07 -6.02
N ALA A 226 12.78 16.17 -7.01
CA ALA A 226 13.84 17.19 -7.01
C ALA A 226 13.29 18.63 -7.14
N GLU A 227 12.20 18.84 -7.89
CA GLU A 227 11.52 20.13 -7.98
C GLU A 227 10.87 20.52 -6.64
N GLN A 228 10.36 19.55 -5.88
CA GLN A 228 9.69 19.80 -4.59
C GLN A 228 10.66 19.87 -3.41
N PHE A 229 11.74 19.10 -3.44
CA PHE A 229 12.74 18.99 -2.37
C PHE A 229 14.16 19.20 -2.92
N PRO A 230 14.50 20.43 -3.38
CA PRO A 230 15.75 20.71 -4.09
C PRO A 230 17.01 20.42 -3.25
N ASN A 231 16.90 20.54 -1.92
CA ASN A 231 18.00 20.36 -0.98
C ASN A 231 18.15 18.92 -0.48
N HIS A 232 17.44 17.94 -1.04
CA HIS A 232 17.35 16.57 -0.51
C HIS A 232 17.77 15.51 -1.53
N LYS A 233 18.84 15.77 -2.29
CA LYS A 233 19.29 14.90 -3.39
C LYS A 233 19.60 13.47 -2.95
N ASP A 234 20.26 13.28 -1.80
CA ASP A 234 20.63 11.95 -1.31
C ASP A 234 19.42 11.15 -0.82
N GLN A 235 18.51 11.80 -0.08
CA GLN A 235 17.23 11.20 0.34
C GLN A 235 16.38 10.82 -0.89
N THR A 236 16.35 11.68 -1.92
CA THR A 236 15.67 11.40 -3.19
C THR A 236 16.26 10.18 -3.90
N ARG A 237 17.60 10.06 -3.92
CA ARG A 237 18.29 8.90 -4.50
C ARG A 237 17.95 7.63 -3.75
N ALA A 238 17.92 7.67 -2.41
CA ALA A 238 17.54 6.56 -1.57
C ALA A 238 16.08 6.14 -1.80
N TRP A 239 15.16 7.10 -1.87
CA TRP A 239 13.73 6.85 -2.08
C TRP A 239 13.42 6.15 -3.41
N LEU A 240 14.22 6.40 -4.45
CA LEU A 240 14.12 5.74 -5.76
C LEU A 240 14.83 4.38 -5.83
N SER A 241 15.30 3.85 -4.70
CA SER A 241 16.00 2.56 -4.60
C SER A 241 15.15 1.49 -3.91
N LYS A 242 15.53 0.21 -4.04
CA LYS A 242 14.85 -0.89 -3.32
C LYS A 242 14.86 -0.69 -1.81
N LYS A 243 15.90 -0.06 -1.26
CA LYS A 243 16.04 0.19 0.19
C LYS A 243 15.05 1.21 0.74
N GLY A 244 14.46 2.05 -0.12
CA GLY A 244 13.65 3.19 0.28
C GLY A 244 14.46 4.29 0.96
N VAL A 245 13.76 5.31 1.44
CA VAL A 245 14.32 6.37 2.30
C VAL A 245 14.00 6.06 3.76
N GLY A 246 15.01 6.14 4.63
CA GLY A 246 14.82 6.03 6.08
C GLY A 246 14.37 7.36 6.66
N LEU A 247 13.28 7.33 7.43
CA LEU A 247 12.69 8.49 8.09
C LEU A 247 12.39 8.10 9.54
N ALA A 248 13.23 8.57 10.47
CA ALA A 248 13.25 8.08 11.85
C ALA A 248 13.38 6.54 11.90
N SER A 249 12.44 5.83 12.55
CA SER A 249 12.44 4.36 12.65
C SER A 249 11.87 3.67 11.41
N GLU A 250 11.20 4.41 10.52
CA GLU A 250 10.41 3.83 9.42
C GLU A 250 11.13 3.97 8.07
N ARG A 251 10.73 3.13 7.11
CA ARG A 251 11.22 3.21 5.73
C ARG A 251 10.07 3.45 4.76
N LEU A 252 10.28 4.44 3.91
CA LEU A 252 9.32 4.84 2.88
C LEU A 252 9.81 4.44 1.49
N HIS A 253 8.92 3.84 0.71
CA HIS A 253 9.15 3.44 -0.67
C HIS A 253 8.21 4.20 -1.61
N LEU A 254 8.53 4.20 -2.90
CA LEU A 254 7.67 4.78 -3.94
C LEU A 254 6.93 3.67 -4.66
N TYR A 255 5.60 3.72 -4.65
CA TYR A 255 4.82 2.81 -5.47
C TYR A 255 4.93 3.23 -6.95
N PRO A 256 5.13 2.31 -7.90
CA PRO A 256 5.28 0.86 -7.77
C PRO A 256 6.75 0.38 -7.86
N LEU A 257 7.73 1.23 -7.55
CA LEU A 257 9.14 0.88 -7.69
C LEU A 257 9.52 -0.24 -6.71
N PHE A 258 10.08 -1.35 -7.23
CA PHE A 258 10.48 -2.54 -6.44
C PHE A 258 9.34 -3.21 -5.66
N PHE A 259 8.09 -2.91 -6.01
CA PHE A 259 6.93 -3.47 -5.31
C PHE A 259 6.91 -5.00 -5.41
N GLU A 260 7.08 -5.54 -6.61
CA GLU A 260 7.06 -6.98 -6.87
C GLU A 260 8.20 -7.72 -6.13
N ASP A 261 9.36 -7.08 -6.02
CA ASP A 261 10.50 -7.63 -5.27
C ASP A 261 10.18 -7.73 -3.78
N TRP A 262 9.58 -6.68 -3.22
CA TRP A 262 9.21 -6.67 -1.81
C TRP A 262 8.08 -7.64 -1.47
N VAL A 263 7.08 -7.78 -2.35
CA VAL A 263 6.03 -8.81 -2.19
C VAL A 263 6.66 -10.20 -2.17
N HIS A 264 7.56 -10.49 -3.10
CA HIS A 264 8.24 -11.78 -3.15
C HIS A 264 9.07 -12.03 -1.89
N ASP A 265 9.91 -11.07 -1.48
CA ASP A 265 10.78 -11.19 -0.30
C ASP A 265 9.98 -11.42 0.99
N LEU A 266 8.88 -10.68 1.20
CA LEU A 266 8.05 -10.86 2.40
C LEU A 266 7.31 -12.19 2.42
N MET A 267 6.86 -12.68 1.25
CA MET A 267 6.22 -13.99 1.15
C MET A 267 7.20 -15.14 1.42
N GLN A 268 8.48 -14.99 1.04
CA GLN A 268 9.53 -15.95 1.39
C GLN A 268 9.83 -15.92 2.89
N LYS A 269 10.01 -14.74 3.47
CA LYS A 269 10.22 -14.60 4.92
C LYS A 269 9.10 -15.23 5.74
N ALA A 270 7.84 -15.03 5.33
CA ALA A 270 6.68 -15.64 5.97
C ALA A 270 6.59 -17.16 5.83
N ALA A 271 7.35 -17.75 4.89
CA ALA A 271 7.43 -19.19 4.70
C ALA A 271 8.56 -19.83 5.53
N GLU A 272 9.56 -19.04 5.91
CA GLU A 272 10.73 -19.44 6.70
C GLU A 272 10.52 -19.32 8.21
N GLY A 273 9.65 -18.40 8.63
CA GLY A 273 9.26 -18.21 10.04
C GLY A 273 8.29 -19.27 10.54
#